data_AF-A0A448V1A0-F1
#
_entry.id   AF-A0A448V1A0-F1
#
_cell.length_a   1.000
_cell.length_b   1.000
_cell.length_c   1.000
_cell.angle_alpha   90.00
_cell.angle_beta   90.00
_cell.angle_gamma   90.00
#
_symmetry.space_group_name_H-M   'P 1'
#
loop_
_entity.id
_entity.type
_entity.pdbx_description
1 polymer ?
#
loop_
_entity_poly.entity_id
_entity_poly.type
_entity_poly.pdbx_seq_one_letter_code
_entity_poly.pdbx_strand_id
1 'polypeptide(L)'
;MNRYTIRKQVFLGVLLAVAVAVGYIETMIPLPVAMPGARLGLSNVVILTTIVVFGSKEGFSLALLKSVLLMLVTGSVTGFFYSFSGALLSSIAMILVYRYVKSASMIGVSIAGSFFHNLGQVLMAIYIVKNPGLLTYLPLLLILGLFTGYFVGLTADRVSTHLQKIGV
;
A
#
# COMPACT_ATOMS: atom_id res chain seq x y z
N MET A 1 11.61 9.48 -27.30
CA MET A 1 11.66 9.16 -25.86
C MET A 1 13.09 8.82 -25.46
N ASN A 2 13.61 9.39 -24.37
CA ASN A 2 14.97 9.14 -23.90
C ASN A 2 15.10 7.70 -23.34
N ARG A 3 16.22 7.01 -23.59
CA ARG A 3 16.44 5.60 -23.14
C ARG A 3 16.29 5.45 -21.62
N TYR A 4 16.68 6.48 -20.86
CA TYR A 4 16.49 6.55 -19.41
C TYR A 4 15.02 6.50 -18.99
N THR A 5 14.16 7.23 -19.72
CA THR A 5 12.71 7.26 -19.48
C THR A 5 12.06 5.90 -19.75
N ILE A 6 12.48 5.21 -20.82
CA ILE A 6 11.97 3.87 -21.15
C ILE A 6 12.34 2.88 -20.05
N ARG A 7 13.60 2.84 -19.62
CA ARG A 7 14.04 1.94 -18.54
C ARG A 7 13.25 2.16 -17.26
N LYS A 8 13.07 3.42 -16.84
CA LYS A 8 12.25 3.78 -15.66
C LYS A 8 10.80 3.29 -15.80
N GLN A 9 10.17 3.50 -16.96
CA GLN A 9 8.79 3.04 -17.19
C GLN A 9 8.67 1.51 -17.14
N VAL A 10 9.64 0.78 -17.69
CA VAL A 10 9.67 -0.69 -17.63
C VAL A 10 9.77 -1.16 -16.17
N PHE A 11 10.67 -0.58 -15.36
CA PHE A 11 10.79 -0.94 -13.95
C PHE A 11 9.51 -0.64 -13.16
N LEU A 12 8.89 0.53 -13.39
CA LEU A 12 7.61 0.86 -12.75
C LEU A 12 6.50 -0.11 -13.17
N GLY A 13 6.49 -0.57 -14.43
CA GLY A 13 5.56 -1.59 -14.91
C GLY A 13 5.75 -2.94 -14.20
N VAL A 14 7.01 -3.38 -14.02
CA VAL A 14 7.33 -4.60 -13.26
C VAL A 14 6.91 -4.46 -11.80
N LEU A 15 7.24 -3.35 -11.14
CA LEU A 15 6.82 -3.10 -9.77
C LEU A 15 5.28 -3.08 -9.66
N LEU A 16 4.58 -2.44 -10.59
CA LEU A 16 3.13 -2.43 -10.61
C LEU A 16 2.56 -3.85 -10.74
N ALA A 17 3.12 -4.70 -11.61
CA ALA A 17 2.72 -6.09 -11.74
C ALA A 17 2.92 -6.87 -10.43
N VAL A 18 4.06 -6.70 -9.76
CA VAL A 18 4.34 -7.30 -8.45
C VAL A 18 3.35 -6.79 -7.39
N ALA A 19 3.05 -5.48 -7.38
CA ALA A 19 2.10 -4.90 -6.42
C ALA A 19 0.69 -5.46 -6.59
N VAL A 20 0.26 -5.70 -7.84
CA VAL A 20 -1.02 -6.35 -8.15
C VAL A 20 -1.00 -7.83 -7.76
N ALA A 21 0.07 -8.56 -8.07
CA ALA A 21 0.20 -9.97 -7.71
C ALA A 21 0.17 -10.18 -6.18
N VAL A 22 0.94 -9.40 -5.41
CA VAL A 22 0.92 -9.43 -3.94
C VAL A 22 -0.47 -9.03 -3.43
N GLY A 23 -1.07 -8.00 -4.01
CA GLY A 23 -2.41 -7.56 -3.65
C GLY A 23 -3.50 -8.60 -3.94
N TYR A 24 -3.33 -9.42 -4.97
CA TYR A 24 -4.21 -10.56 -5.28
C TYR A 24 -4.01 -11.69 -4.28
N ILE A 25 -2.76 -12.07 -3.97
CA ILE A 25 -2.45 -13.08 -2.95
C ILE A 25 -3.06 -12.68 -1.59
N GLU A 26 -3.00 -11.40 -1.21
CA GLU A 26 -3.65 -10.91 0.01
C GLU A 26 -5.15 -11.22 0.07
N THR A 27 -5.84 -11.24 -1.07
CA THR A 27 -7.28 -11.56 -1.09
C THR A 27 -7.59 -13.01 -0.71
N MET A 28 -6.58 -13.88 -0.77
CA MET A 28 -6.67 -15.30 -0.42
C MET A 28 -6.31 -15.57 1.03
N ILE A 29 -5.77 -14.59 1.77
CA ILE A 29 -5.37 -14.75 3.16
C ILE A 29 -6.60 -14.55 4.06
N PRO A 30 -7.08 -15.59 4.77
CA PRO A 30 -8.18 -15.42 5.71
C PRO A 30 -7.71 -14.60 6.90
N LEU A 31 -8.48 -13.56 7.24
CA LEU A 31 -8.22 -12.72 8.40
C LEU A 31 -9.11 -13.14 9.57
N PRO A 32 -8.63 -13.02 10.82
CA PRO A 32 -9.45 -13.26 12.02
C PRO A 32 -10.53 -12.18 12.23
N VAL A 33 -10.79 -11.34 11.22
CA VAL A 33 -11.69 -10.20 11.26
C VAL A 33 -12.63 -10.28 10.07
N ALA A 34 -13.93 -10.42 10.32
CA ALA A 34 -14.97 -10.48 9.29
C ALA A 34 -15.42 -9.08 8.80
N MET A 35 -14.47 -8.17 8.59
CA MET A 35 -14.78 -6.84 8.08
C MET A 35 -14.70 -6.84 6.54
N PRO A 36 -15.74 -6.33 5.84
CA PRO A 36 -15.69 -6.16 4.39
C PRO A 36 -14.48 -5.34 3.95
N GLY A 37 -13.67 -5.90 3.04
CA GLY A 37 -12.51 -5.23 2.49
C GLY A 37 -11.26 -5.22 3.37
N ALA A 38 -11.28 -5.87 4.54
CA ALA A 38 -10.08 -5.99 5.37
C ALA A 38 -8.95 -6.71 4.63
N ARG A 39 -7.76 -6.11 4.64
CA ARG A 39 -6.53 -6.64 4.04
C ARG A 39 -5.33 -6.28 4.90
N LEU A 40 -4.23 -7.02 4.75
CA LEU A 40 -3.00 -6.79 5.52
C LEU A 40 -2.17 -5.60 5.00
N GLY A 41 -2.36 -5.23 3.74
CA GLY A 41 -1.60 -4.16 3.10
C GLY A 41 -0.17 -4.57 2.71
N LEU A 42 0.11 -5.85 2.50
CA LEU A 42 1.44 -6.37 2.14
C LEU A 42 2.00 -5.75 0.86
N SER A 43 1.13 -5.51 -0.10
CA SER A 43 1.41 -4.85 -1.37
C SER A 43 1.86 -3.39 -1.22
N ASN A 44 1.74 -2.80 -0.01
CA ASN A 44 2.36 -1.51 0.31
C ASN A 44 3.89 -1.60 0.38
N VAL A 45 4.49 -2.80 0.50
CA VAL A 45 5.96 -2.97 0.32
C VAL A 45 6.39 -2.34 -0.98
N VAL A 46 5.70 -2.66 -2.07
CA VAL A 46 6.06 -2.20 -3.41
C VAL A 46 5.83 -0.70 -3.57
N ILE A 47 4.74 -0.17 -2.99
CA ILE A 47 4.43 1.26 -3.01
C ILE A 47 5.54 2.03 -2.27
N LEU A 48 5.90 1.61 -1.06
CA LEU A 48 6.93 2.25 -0.26
C LEU A 48 8.31 2.15 -0.93
N THR A 49 8.67 0.99 -1.47
CA THR A 49 9.88 0.83 -2.29
C THR A 49 9.89 1.78 -3.47
N THR A 50 8.76 1.96 -4.15
CA THR A 50 8.66 2.89 -5.29
C THR A 50 8.81 4.34 -4.86
N ILE A 51 8.23 4.73 -3.72
CA ILE A 51 8.40 6.07 -3.14
C ILE A 51 9.89 6.37 -2.91
N VAL A 52 10.64 5.39 -2.38
CA VAL A 52 12.05 5.56 -2.02
C VAL A 52 12.99 5.50 -3.23
N VAL A 53 12.74 4.61 -4.18
CA VAL A 53 13.62 4.42 -5.34
C VAL A 53 13.33 5.44 -6.44
N PHE A 54 12.05 5.68 -6.76
CA PHE A 54 11.66 6.49 -7.93
C PHE A 54 11.07 7.85 -7.59
N GLY A 55 10.62 8.04 -6.34
CA GLY A 55 10.06 9.29 -5.85
C GLY A 55 8.56 9.24 -5.52
N SER A 56 8.08 10.30 -4.86
CA SER A 56 6.71 10.38 -4.34
C SER A 56 5.65 10.32 -5.44
N LYS A 57 5.90 10.95 -6.60
CA LYS A 57 4.93 11.01 -7.70
C LYS A 57 4.69 9.61 -8.29
N GLU A 58 5.75 8.85 -8.47
CA GLU A 58 5.76 7.49 -9.02
C GLU A 58 5.12 6.52 -8.03
N GLY A 59 5.50 6.58 -6.75
CA GLY A 59 4.90 5.76 -5.71
C GLY A 59 3.40 6.00 -5.54
N PHE A 60 2.97 7.27 -5.55
CA PHE A 60 1.56 7.62 -5.51
C PHE A 60 0.79 7.11 -6.74
N SER A 61 1.33 7.32 -7.94
CA SER A 61 0.72 6.84 -9.19
C SER A 61 0.59 5.31 -9.20
N LEU A 62 1.63 4.61 -8.73
CA LEU A 62 1.64 3.15 -8.63
C LEU A 62 0.57 2.64 -7.65
N ALA A 63 0.37 3.32 -6.50
CA ALA A 63 -0.66 2.97 -5.53
C ALA A 63 -2.09 3.03 -6.11
N LEU A 64 -2.38 4.09 -6.89
CA LEU A 64 -3.68 4.27 -7.54
C LEU A 64 -3.89 3.25 -8.66
N LEU A 65 -2.91 3.12 -9.55
CA LEU A 65 -2.97 2.17 -10.66
C LEU A 65 -3.13 0.72 -10.18
N LYS A 66 -2.39 0.34 -9.13
CA LYS A 66 -2.51 -0.98 -8.50
C LYS A 66 -3.94 -1.26 -8.06
N SER A 67 -4.61 -0.30 -7.42
CA SER A 67 -5.99 -0.50 -6.97
C SER A 67 -6.95 -0.71 -8.14
N VAL A 68 -6.80 0.06 -9.23
CA VAL A 68 -7.58 -0.12 -10.47
C VAL A 68 -7.31 -1.48 -11.10
N LEU A 69 -6.04 -1.87 -11.27
CA LEU A 69 -5.70 -3.17 -11.88
C LEU A 69 -6.16 -4.34 -11.02
N LEU A 70 -6.05 -4.24 -9.70
CA LEU A 70 -6.52 -5.27 -8.79
C LEU A 70 -8.04 -5.47 -8.87
N MET A 71 -8.81 -4.39 -9.10
CA MET A 71 -10.24 -4.49 -9.41
C MET A 71 -10.48 -5.33 -10.67
N LEU A 72 -9.73 -5.06 -11.75
CA LEU A 72 -9.88 -5.78 -13.01
C LEU A 72 -9.52 -7.27 -12.86
N VAL A 73 -8.49 -7.59 -12.08
CA VAL A 73 -8.07 -8.97 -11.80
C VAL A 73 -9.08 -9.72 -10.93
N THR A 74 -9.65 -9.05 -9.92
CA THR A 74 -10.56 -9.69 -8.95
C THR A 74 -12.04 -9.60 -9.34
N GLY A 75 -12.40 -8.73 -10.28
CA GLY A 75 -13.79 -8.37 -10.59
C GLY A 75 -14.51 -7.62 -9.46
N SER A 76 -13.82 -7.23 -8.39
CA SER A 76 -14.45 -6.68 -7.18
C SER A 76 -14.51 -5.16 -7.17
N VAL A 77 -15.65 -4.59 -7.59
CA VAL A 77 -15.88 -3.13 -7.57
C VAL A 77 -15.95 -2.58 -6.14
N THR A 78 -16.56 -3.30 -5.20
CA THR A 78 -16.57 -2.89 -3.78
C THR A 78 -15.17 -2.97 -3.19
N GLY A 79 -14.42 -4.03 -3.50
CA GLY A 79 -13.03 -4.20 -3.11
C GLY A 79 -12.11 -3.10 -3.65
N PHE A 80 -12.40 -2.58 -4.85
CA PHE A 80 -11.72 -1.41 -5.41
C PHE A 80 -11.85 -0.20 -4.49
N PHE A 81 -13.07 0.18 -4.11
CA PHE A 81 -13.28 1.36 -3.27
C PHE A 81 -12.57 1.26 -1.92
N TYR A 82 -12.63 0.08 -1.28
CA TYR A 82 -11.90 -0.17 -0.04
C TYR A 82 -10.38 -0.02 -0.24
N SER A 83 -9.82 -0.74 -1.21
CA SER A 83 -8.38 -0.70 -1.52
C SER A 83 -7.92 0.70 -1.94
N PHE A 84 -8.71 1.40 -2.75
CA PHE A 84 -8.38 2.72 -3.29
C PHE A 84 -8.34 3.77 -2.19
N SER A 85 -9.36 3.83 -1.33
CA SER A 85 -9.40 4.75 -0.19
C SER A 85 -8.22 4.51 0.77
N GLY A 86 -7.96 3.24 1.10
CA GLY A 86 -6.81 2.87 1.92
C GLY A 86 -5.47 3.22 1.26
N ALA A 87 -5.30 2.92 -0.03
CA ALA A 87 -4.07 3.24 -0.77
C ALA A 87 -3.83 4.75 -0.90
N LEU A 88 -4.90 5.53 -1.08
CA LEU A 88 -4.84 6.99 -1.14
C LEU A 88 -4.31 7.59 0.17
N LEU A 89 -4.96 7.28 1.29
CA LEU A 89 -4.53 7.81 2.59
C LEU A 89 -3.16 7.28 3.01
N SER A 90 -2.90 5.99 2.78
CA SER A 90 -1.62 5.35 3.08
C SER A 90 -0.46 5.98 2.31
N SER A 91 -0.61 6.17 1.00
CA SER A 91 0.44 6.74 0.16
C SER A 91 0.74 8.20 0.52
N ILE A 92 -0.29 9.00 0.82
CA ILE A 92 -0.11 10.38 1.33
C ILE A 92 0.66 10.35 2.65
N ALA A 93 0.25 9.53 3.61
CA ALA A 93 0.91 9.43 4.90
C ALA A 93 2.38 8.99 4.76
N MET A 94 2.66 7.95 3.98
CA MET A 94 4.03 7.50 3.73
C MET A 94 4.88 8.59 3.09
N ILE A 95 4.36 9.31 2.10
CA ILE A 95 5.08 10.42 1.44
C ILE A 95 5.38 11.54 2.44
N LEU A 96 4.41 11.92 3.27
CA LEU A 96 4.59 12.99 4.24
C LEU A 96 5.63 12.60 5.30
N VAL A 97 5.52 11.41 5.88
CA VAL A 97 6.48 10.94 6.89
C VAL A 97 7.87 10.80 6.29
N TYR A 98 7.99 10.17 5.12
CA TYR A 98 9.28 9.98 4.45
C TYR A 98 9.97 11.31 4.09
N ARG A 99 9.21 12.32 3.68
CA ARG A 99 9.78 13.60 3.23
C ARG A 99 10.08 14.57 4.36
N TYR A 100 9.22 14.63 5.37
CA TYR A 100 9.27 15.69 6.38
C TYR A 100 9.82 15.22 7.74
N VAL A 101 9.79 13.92 8.03
CA VAL A 101 10.30 13.37 9.30
C VAL A 101 11.67 12.74 9.05
N LYS A 102 12.73 13.55 9.14
CA LYS A 102 14.11 13.11 8.84
C LYS A 102 14.61 11.96 9.72
N SER A 103 14.06 11.80 10.93
CA SER A 103 14.41 10.73 11.86
C SER A 103 13.56 9.46 11.68
N ALA A 104 12.59 9.45 10.75
CA ALA A 104 11.73 8.29 10.55
C ALA A 104 12.51 7.14 9.91
N SER A 105 12.46 5.98 10.56
CA SER A 105 12.91 4.74 9.93
C SER A 105 11.91 4.31 8.85
N MET A 106 12.37 3.48 7.91
CA MET A 106 11.51 2.89 6.88
C MET A 106 10.33 2.10 7.49
N ILE A 107 10.58 1.48 8.64
CA ILE A 107 9.57 0.82 9.48
C ILE A 107 8.53 1.83 9.99
N GLY A 108 8.95 2.98 10.51
CA GLY A 108 8.05 4.04 10.96
C GLY A 108 7.19 4.62 9.84
N VAL A 109 7.77 4.83 8.65
CA VAL A 109 7.02 5.26 7.45
C VAL A 109 5.95 4.24 7.10
N SER A 110 6.31 2.95 7.09
CA SER A 110 5.39 1.85 6.80
C SER A 110 4.28 1.71 7.85
N ILE A 111 4.59 1.85 9.13
CA ILE A 111 3.58 1.82 10.22
C ILE A 111 2.57 2.95 10.06
N ALA A 112 3.03 4.18 9.76
CA ALA A 112 2.12 5.29 9.47
C ALA A 112 1.26 4.98 8.23
N GLY A 113 1.88 4.43 7.18
CA GLY A 113 1.17 3.96 5.99
C GLY A 113 0.09 2.93 6.31
N SER A 114 0.40 1.94 7.15
CA SER A 114 -0.52 0.87 7.56
C SER A 114 -1.70 1.42 8.37
N PHE A 115 -1.45 2.34 9.31
CA PHE A 115 -2.51 3.02 10.06
C PHE A 115 -3.50 3.71 9.13
N PHE A 116 -3.02 4.56 8.22
CA PHE A 116 -3.87 5.31 7.31
C PHE A 116 -4.51 4.42 6.23
N HIS A 117 -3.89 3.29 5.89
CA HIS A 117 -4.50 2.29 5.01
C HIS A 117 -5.77 1.70 5.64
N ASN A 118 -5.65 1.19 6.87
CA ASN A 118 -6.76 0.58 7.59
C ASN A 118 -7.85 1.61 7.89
N LEU A 119 -7.46 2.83 8.27
CA LEU A 119 -8.41 3.93 8.47
C LEU A 119 -9.21 4.22 7.19
N GLY A 120 -8.54 4.37 6.05
CA GLY A 120 -9.22 4.63 4.76
C GLY A 120 -10.16 3.50 4.33
N GLN A 121 -9.75 2.25 4.55
CA GLN A 121 -10.59 1.08 4.30
C GLN A 121 -11.85 1.08 5.18
N VAL A 122 -11.69 1.29 6.50
CA VAL A 122 -12.81 1.31 7.46
C VAL A 122 -13.77 2.45 7.14
N LEU A 123 -13.27 3.66 6.90
CA LEU A 123 -14.11 4.80 6.55
C LEU A 123 -14.91 4.54 5.26
N MET A 124 -14.28 3.93 4.25
CA MET A 124 -14.98 3.59 3.01
C MET A 124 -15.99 2.45 3.20
N ALA A 125 -15.67 1.48 4.06
CA ALA A 125 -16.60 0.42 4.43
C ALA A 125 -17.84 0.97 5.13
N ILE A 126 -17.68 1.89 6.08
CA ILE A 126 -18.80 2.58 6.74
C ILE A 126 -19.63 3.35 5.72
N TYR A 127 -18.97 4.06 4.80
CA TYR A 127 -19.67 4.84 3.78
C TYR A 127 -20.51 3.98 2.83
N ILE A 128 -20.00 2.81 2.41
CA ILE A 128 -20.70 1.89 1.49
C ILE A 128 -21.79 1.10 2.22
N VAL A 129 -21.46 0.49 3.36
CA VAL A 129 -22.35 -0.41 4.11
C VAL A 129 -23.38 0.35 4.96
N LYS A 130 -23.17 1.66 5.18
CA LYS A 130 -24.01 2.52 6.02
C LYS A 130 -24.13 2.03 7.46
N ASN A 131 -23.06 1.41 7.98
CA ASN A 131 -23.00 0.90 9.34
C ASN A 131 -21.79 1.49 10.11
N PRO A 132 -22.00 2.44 11.04
CA PRO A 132 -20.91 3.01 11.84
C PRO A 132 -20.29 2.01 12.81
N GLY A 133 -20.98 0.91 13.14
CA GLY A 133 -20.46 -0.17 13.96
C GLY A 133 -19.18 -0.82 13.41
N LEU A 134 -18.87 -0.62 12.12
CA LEU A 134 -17.61 -1.07 11.52
C LEU A 134 -16.37 -0.38 12.12
N LEU A 135 -16.50 0.76 12.80
CA LEU A 135 -15.41 1.39 13.55
C LEU A 135 -14.85 0.48 14.65
N THR A 136 -15.66 -0.44 15.19
CA THR A 136 -15.24 -1.37 16.23
C THR A 136 -14.15 -2.36 15.76
N TYR A 137 -14.01 -2.57 14.45
CA TYR A 137 -12.94 -3.39 13.88
C TYR A 137 -11.60 -2.64 13.77
N LEU A 138 -11.63 -1.30 13.78
CA LEU A 138 -10.44 -0.49 13.58
C LEU A 138 -9.33 -0.78 14.62
N PRO A 139 -9.59 -0.85 15.95
CA PRO A 139 -8.54 -1.17 16.93
C PRO A 139 -7.80 -2.48 16.63
N LEU A 140 -8.54 -3.54 16.27
CA LEU A 140 -7.95 -4.83 15.94
C LEU A 140 -7.15 -4.77 14.63
N LEU A 141 -7.68 -4.09 13.62
CA LEU A 141 -6.95 -3.84 12.37
C LEU A 141 -5.69 -3.01 12.58
N LEU A 142 -5.70 -2.05 13.50
CA LEU A 142 -4.52 -1.26 13.82
C LEU A 142 -3.44 -2.11 14.49
N ILE A 143 -3.80 -3.04 15.38
CA ILE A 143 -2.84 -3.98 15.99
C ILE A 143 -2.23 -4.89 14.92
N LEU A 144 -3.07 -5.48 14.05
CA LEU A 144 -2.59 -6.27 12.91
C LEU A 144 -1.73 -5.41 11.96
N GLY A 145 -2.13 -4.15 11.76
CA GLY A 145 -1.45 -3.17 10.94
C GLY A 145 -0.08 -2.77 11.47
N LEU A 146 0.13 -2.75 12.79
CA LEU A 146 1.46 -2.57 13.40
C LEU A 146 2.37 -3.74 13.05
N PHE A 147 1.86 -4.97 13.19
CA PHE A 147 2.61 -6.18 12.86
C PHE A 147 2.95 -6.24 11.37
N THR A 148 1.97 -6.09 10.49
CA THR A 148 2.21 -6.07 9.04
C THR A 148 3.09 -4.89 8.63
N GLY A 149 2.80 -3.70 9.15
CA GLY A 149 3.56 -2.48 8.91
C GLY A 149 5.04 -2.63 9.26
N TYR A 150 5.37 -3.34 10.34
CA TYR A 150 6.75 -3.65 10.70
C TYR A 150 7.45 -4.47 9.61
N PHE A 151 6.89 -5.61 9.21
CA PHE A 151 7.48 -6.48 8.18
C PHE A 151 7.49 -5.82 6.80
N VAL A 152 6.46 -5.04 6.46
CA VAL A 152 6.38 -4.29 5.22
C VAL A 152 7.53 -3.28 5.15
N GLY A 153 7.76 -2.52 6.22
CA GLY A 153 8.82 -1.52 6.26
C GLY A 153 10.22 -2.14 6.24
N LEU A 154 10.40 -3.24 6.98
CA LEU A 154 11.65 -4.01 6.98
C LEU A 154 11.97 -4.59 5.59
N THR A 155 10.95 -5.09 4.88
CA THR A 155 11.11 -5.63 3.53
C THR A 155 11.41 -4.51 2.54
N ALA A 156 10.65 -3.41 2.60
CA ALA A 156 10.83 -2.27 1.72
C ALA A 156 12.23 -1.64 1.89
N ASP A 157 12.77 -1.59 3.11
CA ASP A 157 14.12 -1.10 3.39
C ASP A 157 15.20 -1.92 2.68
N ARG A 158 15.16 -3.25 2.86
CA ARG A 158 16.11 -4.18 2.23
C ARG A 158 16.02 -4.15 0.71
N VAL A 159 14.80 -4.18 0.17
CA VAL A 159 14.58 -4.16 -1.29
C VAL A 159 15.05 -2.83 -1.88
N SER A 160 14.70 -1.69 -1.27
CA SER A 160 15.09 -0.37 -1.77
C SER A 160 16.61 -0.20 -1.77
N THR A 161 17.27 -0.62 -0.68
CA THR A 161 18.74 -0.60 -0.58
C THR A 161 19.39 -1.43 -1.68
N HIS A 162 18.85 -2.61 -1.99
CA HIS A 162 19.38 -3.46 -3.05
C HIS A 162 19.17 -2.85 -4.45
N LEU A 163 17.97 -2.33 -4.73
CA LEU A 163 17.63 -1.69 -6.00
C LEU A 163 18.52 -0.47 -6.29
N GLN A 164 18.77 0.36 -5.28
CA GLN A 164 19.66 1.52 -5.42
C GLN A 164 21.11 1.10 -5.71
N LYS A 165 21.60 0.00 -5.09
CA LYS A 165 22.96 -0.52 -5.35
C LYS A 165 23.17 -0.99 -6.78
N ILE A 166 22.14 -1.56 -7.41
CA ILE A 166 22.22 -2.02 -8.81
C ILE A 166 21.91 -0.91 -9.84
N GLY A 167 21.79 0.34 -9.38
CA GLY A 167 21.61 1.52 -10.24
C GLY A 167 20.26 1.55 -10.97
N VAL A 168 19.21 1.10 -10.30
CA VAL A 168 17.81 1.24 -10.73
C VAL A 168 17.25 2.59 -10.30
#